data_AF-A0A0G0D6I1-F1
#
_entry.id   AF-A0A0G0D6I1-F1
#
_cell.length_a   1.000
_cell.length_b   1.000
_cell.length_c   1.000
_cell.angle_alpha   90.00
_cell.angle_beta   90.00
_cell.angle_gamma   90.00
#
_symmetry.space_group_name_H-M   'P 1'
#
loop_
_entity.id
_entity.type
_entity.pdbx_description
1 polymer ?
#
loop_
_entity_poly.entity_id
_entity_poly.type
_entity_poly.pdbx_seq_one_letter_code
_entity_poly.pdbx_strand_id
1 'polypeptide(L)'
;MKAKNSLQLNKKDKQIYIFANIFISLLFLLFFIFMLIRTIFPSQFFTFSFANMNSLKNTITEVTQKNDSLNFFASTPLEFSHVKINIEFYDTNAETKIENGIIDIQKSHKVFFYPESAPLNNLENKEENILVSVDESVFIIGNQKKTPIDSTITFESLGYNWDNLNLNTADLSSYEKQKLADISAAHPTGTILKTTEKSSYYFIEDMTKKRILSPSVEKIKNPISVEEKSLLTHELCNLQKNTLSGKKYSCTATLSQLNEIIGKDYRFTIDNLPSDVKIKKIDLEFKKSINKDNFQFFLSELKKKVLYRFGQGE
;
A
#
# COMPACT_ATOMS: atom_id res chain seq x y z
N MET A 1 -0.15 33.43 -62.08
CA MET A 1 1.15 33.25 -61.38
C MET A 1 1.13 34.06 -60.09
N LYS A 2 1.12 33.43 -58.91
CA LYS A 2 1.24 34.14 -57.62
C LYS A 2 2.72 34.20 -57.24
N ALA A 3 3.27 35.41 -57.15
CA ALA A 3 4.63 35.65 -56.69
C ALA A 3 4.77 35.16 -55.23
N LYS A 4 5.65 34.19 -55.02
CA LYS A 4 6.00 33.67 -53.70
C LYS A 4 7.08 34.56 -53.12
N ASN A 5 6.69 35.64 -52.43
CA ASN A 5 7.64 36.46 -51.66
C ASN A 5 8.19 35.61 -50.51
N SER A 6 9.45 35.19 -50.62
CA SER A 6 10.17 34.55 -49.52
C SER A 6 10.63 35.62 -48.54
N LEU A 7 9.95 35.71 -47.40
CA LEU A 7 10.45 36.48 -46.25
C LEU A 7 11.81 35.89 -45.83
N GLN A 8 12.90 36.63 -46.05
CA GLN A 8 14.21 36.30 -45.52
C GLN A 8 14.40 37.05 -44.19
N LEU A 9 14.61 36.31 -43.10
CA LEU A 9 14.95 36.86 -41.79
C LEU A 9 16.35 37.52 -41.84
N ASN A 10 16.52 38.66 -41.16
CA ASN A 10 17.82 39.28 -40.97
C ASN A 10 18.75 38.30 -40.21
N LYS A 11 20.07 38.41 -40.42
CA LYS A 11 21.10 37.57 -39.77
C LYS A 11 20.96 37.53 -38.24
N LYS A 12 20.61 38.66 -37.62
CA LYS A 12 20.36 38.75 -36.16
C LYS A 12 19.13 37.95 -35.75
N ASP A 13 18.01 38.13 -36.45
CA ASP A 13 16.75 37.42 -36.16
C ASP A 13 16.90 35.90 -36.39
N LYS A 14 17.66 35.49 -37.40
CA LYS A 14 18.00 34.09 -37.63
C LYS A 14 18.79 33.49 -36.46
N GLN A 15 19.75 34.22 -35.90
CA GLN A 15 20.51 33.77 -34.73
C GLN A 15 19.62 33.65 -33.49
N ILE A 16 18.77 34.65 -33.23
CA ILE A 16 17.80 34.63 -32.13
C ILE A 16 16.85 33.45 -32.28
N TYR A 17 16.32 33.23 -33.48
CA TYR A 17 15.44 32.10 -33.76
C TYR A 17 16.11 30.75 -33.48
N ILE A 18 17.34 30.54 -33.96
CA ILE A 18 18.09 29.29 -33.72
C ILE A 18 18.32 29.09 -32.23
N PHE A 19 18.76 30.14 -31.50
CA PHE A 19 18.97 30.06 -30.07
C PHE A 19 17.67 29.74 -29.32
N ALA A 20 16.57 30.43 -29.65
CA ALA A 20 15.26 30.17 -29.05
C ALA A 20 14.78 28.74 -29.33
N ASN A 21 14.96 28.23 -30.56
CA ASN A 21 14.58 26.86 -30.92
C ASN A 21 15.39 25.81 -30.14
N ILE A 22 16.71 26.02 -29.98
CA ILE A 22 17.56 25.16 -29.15
C ILE A 22 17.13 25.21 -27.69
N PHE A 23 16.89 26.42 -27.15
CA PHE A 23 16.44 26.61 -25.78
C PHE A 23 15.09 25.93 -25.50
N ILE A 24 14.12 26.09 -26.40
CA ILE A 24 12.80 25.43 -26.30
C ILE A 24 12.95 23.90 -26.36
N SER A 25 13.79 23.41 -27.28
CA SER A 25 14.05 21.96 -27.42
C SER A 25 14.72 21.39 -26.16
N LEU A 26 15.67 22.11 -25.57
CA LEU A 26 16.31 21.74 -24.31
C LEU A 26 15.32 21.73 -23.15
N LEU A 27 14.46 22.75 -23.04
CA LEU A 27 13.42 22.82 -22.02
C LEU A 27 12.45 21.64 -22.14
N PHE A 28 12.05 21.30 -23.37
CA PHE A 28 11.19 20.14 -23.63
C PHE A 28 11.86 18.82 -23.23
N LEU A 29 13.15 18.66 -23.57
CA LEU A 29 13.92 17.47 -23.19
C LEU A 29 14.04 17.36 -21.66
N LEU A 30 14.34 18.45 -20.95
CA LEU A 30 14.42 18.46 -19.48
C LEU A 30 13.08 18.13 -18.83
N PHE A 31 11.98 18.68 -19.35
CA PHE A 31 10.63 18.34 -18.90
C PHE A 31 10.32 16.86 -19.12
N PHE A 32 10.67 16.32 -20.30
CA PHE A 32 10.47 14.89 -20.60
C PHE A 32 11.29 14.00 -19.65
N ILE A 33 12.56 14.32 -19.41
CA ILE A 33 13.41 13.60 -18.44
C ILE A 33 12.80 13.66 -17.03
N PHE A 34 12.33 14.82 -16.61
CA PHE A 34 11.65 14.98 -15.32
C PHE A 34 10.41 14.10 -15.21
N MET A 35 9.57 14.07 -16.25
CA MET A 35 8.37 13.22 -16.29
C MET A 35 8.73 11.72 -16.29
N LEU A 36 9.79 11.32 -17.00
CA LEU A 36 10.30 9.96 -16.98
C LEU A 36 10.77 9.56 -15.58
N ILE A 37 11.59 10.39 -14.92
CA ILE A 37 12.07 10.13 -13.56
C ILE A 37 10.87 9.96 -12.61
N ARG A 38 9.87 10.84 -12.69
CA ARG A 38 8.68 10.75 -11.84
C ARG A 38 7.84 9.50 -12.09
N THR A 39 7.83 9.01 -13.33
CA THR A 39 7.09 7.79 -13.71
C THR A 39 7.82 6.53 -13.26
N ILE A 40 9.15 6.50 -13.41
CA ILE A 40 10.00 5.36 -13.06
C ILE A 40 10.17 5.24 -11.53
N PHE A 41 10.27 6.37 -10.85
CA PHE A 41 10.48 6.45 -9.40
C PHE A 41 9.25 7.10 -8.75
N PRO A 42 8.12 6.39 -8.69
CA PRO A 42 6.88 6.95 -8.18
C PRO A 42 6.99 7.28 -6.69
N SER A 43 6.11 8.16 -6.26
CA SER A 43 5.86 8.44 -4.84
C SER A 43 4.38 8.28 -4.55
N GLN A 44 4.05 7.79 -3.36
CA GLN A 44 2.67 7.63 -2.91
C GLN A 44 2.47 8.32 -1.56
N PHE A 45 1.36 9.03 -1.43
CA PHE A 45 1.06 9.85 -0.27
C PHE A 45 -0.13 9.27 0.48
N PHE A 46 -0.01 9.22 1.81
CA PHE A 46 -1.11 8.90 2.70
C PHE A 46 -1.28 10.02 3.71
N THR A 47 -2.52 10.30 4.11
CA THR A 47 -2.81 11.37 5.04
C THR A 47 -3.91 11.00 6.00
N PHE A 48 -3.83 11.53 7.22
CA PHE A 48 -4.90 11.53 8.20
C PHE A 48 -4.96 12.87 8.91
N SER A 49 -6.15 13.47 8.98
CA SER A 49 -6.38 14.67 9.76
C SER A 49 -7.27 14.39 10.97
N PHE A 50 -6.74 14.62 12.17
CA PHE A 50 -7.51 14.53 13.41
C PHE A 50 -8.51 15.67 13.56
N ALA A 51 -8.29 16.80 12.85
CA ALA A 51 -9.26 17.88 12.78
C ALA A 51 -10.54 17.49 12.01
N ASN A 52 -10.45 16.50 11.12
CA ASN A 52 -11.57 16.01 10.32
C ASN A 52 -11.43 14.50 10.07
N MET A 53 -11.71 13.71 11.11
CA MET A 53 -11.52 12.24 11.08
C MET A 53 -12.40 11.55 10.03
N ASN A 54 -13.57 12.12 9.71
CA ASN A 54 -14.51 11.58 8.73
C ASN A 54 -14.25 12.06 7.28
N SER A 55 -13.13 12.76 7.05
CA SER A 55 -12.77 13.25 5.72
C SER A 55 -12.53 12.09 4.75
N LEU A 56 -13.17 12.13 3.59
CA LEU A 56 -12.89 11.20 2.47
C LEU A 56 -11.47 11.33 1.91
N LYS A 57 -10.74 12.38 2.28
CA LYS A 57 -9.32 12.55 1.92
C LYS A 57 -8.38 11.75 2.83
N ASN A 58 -8.88 11.22 3.96
CA ASN A 58 -8.08 10.38 4.83
C ASN A 58 -7.86 9.03 4.15
N THR A 59 -6.60 8.67 3.94
CA THR A 59 -6.19 7.42 3.27
C THR A 59 -5.41 6.49 4.20
N ILE A 60 -4.98 6.99 5.35
CA ILE A 60 -4.53 6.17 6.48
C ILE A 60 -5.78 5.60 7.15
N THR A 61 -5.73 4.31 7.50
CA THR A 61 -6.88 3.57 8.07
C THR A 61 -6.60 3.09 9.48
N GLU A 62 -7.67 2.76 10.21
CA GLU A 62 -7.61 2.13 11.55
C GLU A 62 -6.72 2.87 12.55
N VAL A 63 -6.81 4.21 12.54
CA VAL A 63 -6.12 5.06 13.50
C VAL A 63 -6.71 4.82 14.88
N THR A 64 -5.94 4.19 15.76
CA THR A 64 -6.34 3.86 17.13
C THR A 64 -5.31 4.42 18.10
N GLN A 65 -5.78 5.24 19.04
CA GLN A 65 -4.96 5.74 20.14
C GLN A 65 -5.42 5.04 21.42
N LYS A 66 -4.52 4.28 22.05
CA LYS A 66 -4.79 3.60 23.32
C LYS A 66 -3.63 3.86 24.26
N ASN A 67 -3.93 4.44 25.43
CA ASN A 67 -2.92 4.90 26.38
C ASN A 67 -1.93 5.85 25.68
N ASP A 68 -0.64 5.57 25.77
CA ASP A 68 0.45 6.33 25.17
C ASP A 68 0.94 5.74 23.84
N SER A 69 0.11 4.93 23.16
CA SER A 69 0.44 4.32 21.87
C SER A 69 -0.59 4.70 20.80
N LEU A 70 -0.09 5.07 19.62
CA LEU A 70 -0.90 5.33 18.43
C LEU A 70 -0.56 4.30 17.35
N ASN A 71 -1.57 3.59 16.88
CA ASN A 71 -1.45 2.59 15.82
C ASN A 71 -2.26 3.04 14.60
N PHE A 72 -1.69 2.89 13.41
CA PHE A 72 -2.39 3.17 12.15
C PHE A 72 -1.80 2.39 10.98
N PHE A 73 -2.55 2.32 9.88
CA PHE A 73 -2.19 1.53 8.71
C PHE A 73 -2.19 2.35 7.42
N ALA A 74 -1.24 2.02 6.54
CA ALA A 74 -1.26 2.44 5.14
C ALA A 74 -1.01 1.23 4.23
N SER A 75 -1.81 1.11 3.18
CA SER A 75 -1.78 -0.05 2.28
C SER A 75 -1.34 0.38 0.89
N THR A 76 -0.34 -0.31 0.33
CA THR A 76 0.14 -0.06 -1.03
C THR A 76 0.55 -1.36 -1.72
N PRO A 77 0.22 -1.54 -3.00
CA PRO A 77 0.66 -2.71 -3.77
C PRO A 77 2.08 -2.54 -4.31
N LEU A 78 2.68 -1.35 -4.14
CA LEU A 78 3.98 -1.02 -4.70
C LEU A 78 5.08 -1.19 -3.66
N GLU A 79 6.25 -1.61 -4.13
CA GLU A 79 7.47 -1.65 -3.35
C GLU A 79 8.20 -0.30 -3.42
N PHE A 80 8.50 0.25 -2.25
CA PHE A 80 9.18 1.54 -2.09
C PHE A 80 10.48 1.35 -1.32
N SER A 81 11.43 2.25 -1.52
CA SER A 81 12.73 2.17 -0.87
C SER A 81 12.72 2.82 0.51
N HIS A 82 11.91 3.87 0.69
CA HIS A 82 11.82 4.62 1.93
C HIS A 82 10.39 5.09 2.17
N VAL A 83 10.07 5.34 3.43
CA VAL A 83 8.89 6.09 3.85
C VAL A 83 9.32 7.30 4.68
N LYS A 84 8.83 8.47 4.31
CA LYS A 84 8.95 9.69 5.12
C LYS A 84 7.66 9.90 5.87
N ILE A 85 7.72 9.91 7.19
CA ILE A 85 6.59 10.19 8.06
C ILE A 85 6.70 11.64 8.53
N ASN A 86 5.62 12.40 8.42
CA ASN A 86 5.52 13.76 8.93
C ASN A 86 4.32 13.84 9.87
N ILE A 87 4.54 14.36 11.07
CA ILE A 87 3.51 14.53 12.09
C ILE A 87 3.42 16.01 12.46
N GLU A 88 2.22 16.54 12.42
CA GLU A 88 1.92 17.90 12.88
C GLU A 88 1.13 17.82 14.19
N PHE A 89 1.59 18.53 15.21
CA PHE A 89 0.93 18.62 16.51
C PHE A 89 0.14 19.94 16.65
N TYR A 90 -0.88 19.95 17.52
CA TYR A 90 -1.60 21.20 17.82
C TYR A 90 -0.76 22.17 18.66
N ASP A 91 -0.08 21.64 19.67
CA ASP A 91 0.70 22.39 20.66
C ASP A 91 2.14 22.61 20.20
N THR A 92 2.67 23.83 20.41
CA THR A 92 4.10 24.15 20.22
C THR A 92 4.98 23.55 21.33
N ASN A 93 4.42 23.28 22.51
CA ASN A 93 5.14 22.74 23.66
C ASN A 93 5.29 21.21 23.62
N ALA A 94 4.90 20.56 22.51
CA ALA A 94 5.17 19.15 22.27
C ALA A 94 6.69 18.81 22.29
N GLU A 95 7.54 19.83 22.16
CA GLU A 95 8.99 19.74 22.11
C GLU A 95 9.64 19.04 23.31
N THR A 96 9.21 19.34 24.54
CA THR A 96 9.79 18.73 25.74
C THR A 96 9.21 17.35 26.07
N LYS A 97 8.18 16.93 25.34
CA LYS A 97 7.37 15.74 25.66
C LYS A 97 7.62 14.57 24.72
N ILE A 98 8.08 14.84 23.50
CA ILE A 98 8.32 13.83 22.44
C ILE A 98 9.83 13.66 22.21
N GLU A 99 10.64 13.92 23.23
CA GLU A 99 12.08 13.75 23.12
C GLU A 99 12.38 12.26 22.89
N ASN A 100 12.79 11.93 21.65
CA ASN A 100 13.00 10.57 21.15
C ASN A 100 11.73 9.75 20.85
N GLY A 101 10.65 10.37 20.35
CA GLY A 101 9.53 9.61 19.79
C GLY A 101 10.02 8.64 18.71
N ILE A 102 9.87 7.33 18.94
CA ILE A 102 10.24 6.27 17.99
C ILE A 102 8.98 5.85 17.26
N ILE A 103 9.06 5.76 15.93
CA ILE A 103 8.02 5.11 15.14
C ILE A 103 8.55 3.75 14.73
N ASP A 104 7.78 2.74 15.08
CA ASP A 104 7.96 1.36 14.67
C ASP A 104 7.11 1.09 13.42
N ILE A 105 7.72 0.45 12.42
CA ILE A 105 7.13 0.16 11.12
C ILE A 105 7.26 -1.33 10.84
N GLN A 106 6.14 -1.97 10.54
CA GLN A 106 6.09 -3.36 10.12
C GLN A 106 5.27 -3.49 8.85
N LYS A 107 5.43 -4.61 8.13
CA LYS A 107 4.70 -4.90 6.91
C LYS A 107 4.15 -6.33 6.95
N SER A 108 2.88 -6.52 6.60
CA SER A 108 2.26 -7.84 6.43
C SER A 108 0.92 -7.71 5.70
N HIS A 109 0.07 -8.74 5.76
CA HIS A 109 -1.37 -8.57 5.56
C HIS A 109 -2.00 -8.05 6.86
N LYS A 110 -2.90 -7.07 6.76
CA LYS A 110 -3.48 -6.37 7.92
C LYS A 110 -4.02 -7.33 8.99
N VAL A 111 -4.76 -8.35 8.57
CA VAL A 111 -5.37 -9.35 9.45
C VAL A 111 -4.36 -10.20 10.22
N PHE A 112 -3.11 -10.27 9.79
CA PHE A 112 -2.07 -10.99 10.52
C PHE A 112 -1.60 -10.22 11.76
N PHE A 113 -1.84 -8.91 11.81
CA PHE A 113 -1.59 -8.09 12.99
C PHE A 113 -2.72 -8.14 14.03
N TYR A 114 -3.83 -8.82 13.73
CA TYR A 114 -4.92 -8.99 14.69
C TYR A 114 -4.46 -9.77 15.93
N PRO A 115 -5.05 -9.46 17.10
CA PRO A 115 -4.76 -10.21 18.32
C PRO A 115 -5.08 -11.68 18.13
N GLU A 116 -4.24 -12.53 18.70
CA GLU A 116 -4.48 -13.96 18.73
C GLU A 116 -5.51 -14.29 19.80
N SER A 117 -6.53 -15.07 19.45
CA SER A 117 -7.54 -15.56 20.39
C SER A 117 -7.42 -17.08 20.58
N ALA A 118 -8.32 -17.68 21.37
CA ALA A 118 -8.25 -19.10 21.69
C ALA A 118 -8.14 -19.97 20.42
N PRO A 119 -7.21 -20.94 20.39
CA PRO A 119 -6.96 -21.73 19.19
C PRO A 119 -8.16 -22.62 18.84
N LEU A 120 -8.23 -23.00 17.57
CA LEU A 120 -9.18 -23.99 17.07
C LEU A 120 -8.49 -25.35 16.95
N ASN A 121 -9.18 -26.41 17.35
CA ASN A 121 -8.68 -27.77 17.11
C ASN A 121 -8.64 -28.06 15.60
N ASN A 122 -9.72 -27.77 14.90
CA ASN A 122 -9.89 -27.96 13.46
C ASN A 122 -10.86 -26.89 12.90
N LEU A 123 -11.26 -27.03 11.63
CA LEU A 123 -12.21 -26.15 10.95
C LEU A 123 -13.65 -26.69 10.96
N GLU A 124 -13.97 -27.66 11.82
CA GLU A 124 -15.33 -28.20 11.89
C GLU A 124 -16.32 -27.08 12.28
N ASN A 125 -17.40 -26.96 11.50
CA ASN A 125 -18.43 -25.92 11.66
C ASN A 125 -17.95 -24.48 11.39
N LYS A 126 -16.81 -24.30 10.72
CA LYS A 126 -16.37 -23.00 10.21
C LYS A 126 -16.62 -22.90 8.71
N GLU A 127 -17.14 -21.75 8.28
CA GLU A 127 -17.34 -21.44 6.87
C GLU A 127 -16.09 -20.72 6.34
N GLU A 128 -15.42 -21.34 5.37
CA GLU A 128 -14.28 -20.75 4.67
C GLU A 128 -14.74 -19.82 3.56
N ASN A 129 -13.94 -18.79 3.30
CA ASN A 129 -14.15 -17.95 2.14
C ASN A 129 -13.81 -18.68 0.84
N ILE A 130 -14.70 -18.55 -0.14
CA ILE A 130 -14.46 -18.96 -1.52
C ILE A 130 -14.32 -17.74 -2.41
N LEU A 131 -13.52 -17.90 -3.47
CA LEU A 131 -13.37 -16.90 -4.52
C LEU A 131 -14.25 -17.29 -5.69
N VAL A 132 -15.03 -16.33 -6.17
CA VAL A 132 -15.97 -16.52 -7.27
C VAL A 132 -15.84 -15.38 -8.27
N SER A 133 -15.85 -15.69 -9.55
CA SER A 133 -16.09 -14.71 -10.61
C SER A 133 -17.49 -14.80 -11.19
N VAL A 134 -18.07 -13.63 -11.44
CA VAL A 134 -19.30 -13.44 -12.22
C VAL A 134 -19.03 -12.32 -13.20
N ASP A 135 -19.22 -12.60 -14.49
CA ASP A 135 -18.79 -11.73 -15.58
C ASP A 135 -17.31 -11.33 -15.45
N GLU A 136 -17.01 -10.03 -15.44
CA GLU A 136 -15.65 -9.48 -15.27
C GLU A 136 -15.33 -9.13 -13.80
N SER A 137 -16.21 -9.47 -12.86
CA SER A 137 -16.08 -9.11 -11.44
C SER A 137 -15.70 -10.31 -10.57
N VAL A 138 -14.87 -10.05 -9.55
CA VAL A 138 -14.46 -11.05 -8.56
C VAL A 138 -15.05 -10.72 -7.19
N PHE A 139 -15.51 -11.76 -6.50
CA PHE A 139 -16.15 -11.69 -5.20
C PHE A 139 -15.49 -12.66 -4.22
N ILE A 140 -15.38 -12.22 -2.97
CA ILE A 140 -15.12 -13.09 -1.82
C ILE A 140 -16.49 -13.45 -1.24
N ILE A 141 -16.79 -14.74 -1.13
CA ILE A 141 -18.05 -15.24 -0.60
C ILE A 141 -17.78 -16.08 0.64
N GLY A 142 -18.50 -15.77 1.71
CA GLY A 142 -18.48 -16.55 2.95
C GLY A 142 -19.36 -15.92 4.03
N ASN A 143 -19.85 -16.73 4.95
CA ASN A 143 -20.75 -16.33 6.04
C ASN A 143 -22.00 -15.60 5.53
N GLN A 144 -22.62 -16.11 4.46
CA GLN A 144 -23.76 -15.51 3.75
C GLN A 144 -23.53 -14.08 3.22
N LYS A 145 -22.27 -13.66 3.11
CA LYS A 145 -21.87 -12.34 2.63
C LYS A 145 -21.11 -12.45 1.31
N LYS A 146 -21.27 -11.44 0.45
CA LYS A 146 -20.46 -11.24 -0.76
C LYS A 146 -19.74 -9.91 -0.72
N THR A 147 -18.43 -9.94 -0.91
CA THR A 147 -17.56 -8.77 -0.92
C THR A 147 -16.96 -8.62 -2.31
N PRO A 148 -17.41 -7.63 -3.12
CA PRO A 148 -16.79 -7.38 -4.42
C PRO A 148 -15.37 -6.84 -4.22
N ILE A 149 -14.46 -7.16 -5.15
CA ILE A 149 -13.09 -6.63 -5.17
C ILE A 149 -12.99 -5.55 -6.27
N ASP A 150 -12.33 -4.43 -5.97
CA ASP A 150 -12.33 -3.26 -6.86
C ASP A 150 -11.48 -3.42 -8.14
N SER A 151 -10.47 -4.29 -8.11
CA SER A 151 -9.46 -4.38 -9.15
C SER A 151 -8.62 -5.65 -9.04
N THR A 152 -7.96 -6.00 -10.14
CA THR A 152 -6.96 -7.08 -10.20
C THR A 152 -5.79 -6.82 -9.23
N ILE A 153 -5.36 -5.57 -9.12
CA ILE A 153 -4.27 -5.17 -8.20
C ILE A 153 -4.66 -5.45 -6.76
N THR A 154 -5.88 -5.10 -6.34
CA THR A 154 -6.35 -5.39 -4.98
C THR A 154 -6.48 -6.89 -4.75
N PHE A 155 -6.99 -7.66 -5.71
CA PHE A 155 -7.09 -9.11 -5.63
C PHE A 155 -5.72 -9.75 -5.33
N GLU A 156 -4.71 -9.42 -6.12
CA GLU A 156 -3.35 -9.95 -5.98
C GLU A 156 -2.67 -9.43 -4.71
N SER A 157 -2.89 -8.17 -4.35
CA SER A 157 -2.28 -7.56 -3.16
C SER A 157 -2.91 -8.05 -1.84
N LEU A 158 -4.12 -8.60 -1.91
CA LEU A 158 -4.71 -9.39 -0.82
C LEU A 158 -4.14 -10.82 -0.78
N GLY A 159 -3.25 -11.20 -1.70
CA GLY A 159 -2.62 -12.52 -1.72
C GLY A 159 -3.53 -13.63 -2.27
N TYR A 160 -4.62 -13.27 -2.95
CA TYR A 160 -5.45 -14.24 -3.66
C TYR A 160 -4.77 -14.71 -4.96
N ASN A 161 -5.03 -15.96 -5.35
CA ASN A 161 -4.54 -16.53 -6.60
C ASN A 161 -5.70 -16.69 -7.60
N TRP A 162 -5.48 -16.31 -8.86
CA TRP A 162 -6.42 -16.48 -9.95
C TRP A 162 -6.75 -17.96 -10.22
N ASP A 163 -5.82 -18.87 -9.97
CA ASP A 163 -6.04 -20.32 -10.14
C ASP A 163 -7.09 -20.89 -9.17
N ASN A 164 -7.33 -20.17 -8.07
CA ASN A 164 -8.28 -20.55 -7.03
C ASN A 164 -9.70 -20.00 -7.26
N LEU A 165 -9.89 -19.27 -8.37
CA LEU A 165 -11.15 -18.62 -8.70
C LEU A 165 -12.14 -19.63 -9.28
N ASN A 166 -13.29 -19.79 -8.64
CA ASN A 166 -14.35 -20.63 -9.18
C ASN A 166 -15.22 -19.80 -10.13
N LEU A 167 -15.39 -20.31 -11.36
CA LEU A 167 -16.40 -19.78 -12.28
C LEU A 167 -17.77 -20.15 -11.72
N ASN A 168 -18.51 -19.17 -11.22
CA ASN A 168 -19.85 -19.40 -10.72
C ASN A 168 -20.87 -18.82 -11.71
N THR A 169 -21.77 -19.69 -12.16
CA THR A 169 -22.93 -19.29 -12.96
C THR A 169 -24.18 -19.05 -12.10
N ALA A 170 -24.10 -19.29 -10.78
CA ALA A 170 -25.23 -19.17 -9.87
C ALA A 170 -25.50 -17.72 -9.44
N ASP A 171 -26.77 -17.45 -9.17
CA ASP A 171 -27.25 -16.15 -8.70
C ASP A 171 -26.70 -15.83 -7.30
N LEU A 172 -25.93 -14.75 -7.22
CA LEU A 172 -25.38 -14.22 -5.96
C LEU A 172 -26.40 -13.36 -5.19
N SER A 173 -27.66 -13.27 -5.62
CA SER A 173 -28.69 -12.41 -5.02
C SER A 173 -29.00 -12.75 -3.55
N SER A 174 -28.84 -14.01 -3.15
CA SER A 174 -29.10 -14.49 -1.78
C SER A 174 -28.06 -14.06 -0.75
N TYR A 175 -26.88 -13.59 -1.20
CA TYR A 175 -25.80 -13.16 -0.31
C TYR A 175 -25.89 -11.66 0.00
N GLU A 176 -25.69 -11.32 1.27
CA GLU A 176 -25.64 -9.93 1.74
C GLU A 176 -24.43 -9.21 1.12
N LYS A 177 -24.69 -8.13 0.38
CA LYS A 177 -23.61 -7.34 -0.25
C LYS A 177 -22.85 -6.52 0.81
N GLN A 178 -21.55 -6.75 0.89
CA GLN A 178 -20.62 -5.98 1.72
C GLN A 178 -19.99 -4.81 0.95
N LYS A 179 -19.27 -3.96 1.67
CA LYS A 179 -18.47 -2.88 1.10
C LYS A 179 -17.47 -3.45 0.09
N LEU A 180 -17.22 -2.70 -1.00
CA LEU A 180 -16.15 -2.99 -1.95
C LEU A 180 -14.80 -3.12 -1.23
N ALA A 181 -14.12 -4.24 -1.45
CA ALA A 181 -12.75 -4.46 -1.01
C ALA A 181 -11.81 -3.69 -1.94
N ASP A 182 -11.25 -2.60 -1.42
CA ASP A 182 -10.19 -1.82 -2.04
C ASP A 182 -8.82 -2.23 -1.49
N ILE A 183 -7.76 -1.56 -1.95
CA ILE A 183 -6.39 -1.83 -1.51
C ILE A 183 -6.19 -1.70 0.00
N SER A 184 -7.03 -0.95 0.72
CA SER A 184 -6.96 -0.78 2.17
C SER A 184 -7.79 -1.81 2.95
N ALA A 185 -8.59 -2.61 2.26
CA ALA A 185 -9.43 -3.62 2.88
C ALA A 185 -8.60 -4.67 3.62
N ALA A 186 -9.14 -5.08 4.77
CA ALA A 186 -8.72 -6.27 5.48
C ALA A 186 -9.43 -7.49 4.89
N HIS A 187 -8.84 -8.67 5.04
CA HIS A 187 -9.52 -9.91 4.69
C HIS A 187 -10.76 -10.15 5.57
N PRO A 188 -11.87 -10.62 5.01
CA PRO A 188 -13.09 -10.87 5.78
C PRO A 188 -12.97 -12.13 6.66
N THR A 189 -13.88 -12.26 7.63
CA THR A 189 -14.07 -13.50 8.42
C THR A 189 -14.23 -14.72 7.50
N GLY A 190 -13.70 -15.87 7.91
CA GLY A 190 -13.62 -17.07 7.07
C GLY A 190 -12.31 -17.19 6.28
N THR A 191 -11.43 -16.19 6.37
CA THR A 191 -10.13 -16.23 5.72
C THR A 191 -9.17 -17.15 6.49
N ILE A 192 -8.45 -17.98 5.75
CA ILE A 192 -7.37 -18.80 6.29
C ILE A 192 -6.04 -18.20 5.88
N LEU A 193 -5.15 -18.00 6.84
CA LEU A 193 -3.76 -17.63 6.61
C LEU A 193 -2.88 -18.87 6.77
N LYS A 194 -1.81 -18.97 5.98
CA LYS A 194 -0.77 -19.98 6.08
C LYS A 194 0.60 -19.32 6.19
N THR A 195 1.34 -19.63 7.25
CA THR A 195 2.72 -19.13 7.41
C THR A 195 3.66 -19.89 6.50
N THR A 196 4.54 -19.21 5.78
CA THR A 196 5.51 -19.86 4.87
C THR A 196 6.57 -20.67 5.62
N GLU A 197 6.97 -20.25 6.82
CA GLU A 197 8.10 -20.84 7.54
C GLU A 197 7.74 -22.13 8.29
N LYS A 198 6.66 -22.09 9.08
CA LYS A 198 6.23 -23.21 9.93
C LYS A 198 5.04 -23.97 9.39
N SER A 199 4.47 -23.55 8.26
CA SER A 199 3.20 -24.08 7.72
C SER A 199 2.07 -24.12 8.76
N SER A 200 2.07 -23.18 9.72
CA SER A 200 0.96 -22.98 10.66
C SER A 200 -0.20 -22.30 9.95
N TYR A 201 -1.42 -22.66 10.34
CA TYR A 201 -2.64 -22.07 9.79
C TYR A 201 -3.37 -21.24 10.83
N TYR A 202 -3.98 -20.15 10.40
CA TYR A 202 -4.79 -19.27 11.23
C TYR A 202 -6.13 -19.03 10.55
N PHE A 203 -7.22 -19.06 11.32
CA PHE A 203 -8.55 -18.68 10.88
C PHE A 203 -8.86 -17.26 11.36
N ILE A 204 -9.37 -16.40 10.48
CA ILE A 204 -9.76 -15.03 10.80
C ILE A 204 -11.23 -14.98 11.18
N GLU A 205 -11.51 -14.49 12.39
CA GLU A 205 -12.86 -14.37 12.96
C GLU A 205 -12.93 -13.17 13.90
N ASP A 206 -13.94 -12.30 13.71
CA ASP A 206 -14.23 -11.16 14.58
C ASP A 206 -13.01 -10.27 14.91
N MET A 207 -12.22 -9.92 13.89
CA MET A 207 -10.98 -9.14 14.02
C MET A 207 -9.93 -9.78 14.95
N THR A 208 -10.00 -11.10 15.13
CA THR A 208 -8.98 -11.91 15.81
C THR A 208 -8.47 -12.97 14.85
N LYS A 209 -7.27 -13.47 15.12
CA LYS A 209 -6.73 -14.67 14.46
C LYS A 209 -6.74 -15.83 15.43
N LYS A 210 -7.21 -17.00 14.98
CA LYS A 210 -7.24 -18.24 15.75
C LYS A 210 -6.29 -19.24 15.12
N ARG A 211 -5.26 -19.67 15.85
CA ARG A 211 -4.37 -20.72 15.36
C ARG A 211 -5.14 -22.05 15.24
N ILE A 212 -4.93 -22.77 14.14
CA ILE A 212 -5.51 -24.10 13.91
C ILE A 212 -4.49 -25.16 14.30
N LEU A 213 -4.81 -25.97 15.31
CA LEU A 213 -3.89 -26.95 15.89
C LEU A 213 -3.76 -28.22 15.05
N SER A 214 -4.82 -28.65 14.40
CA SER A 214 -4.87 -29.86 13.56
C SER A 214 -5.56 -29.56 12.23
N PRO A 215 -4.90 -28.82 11.32
CA PRO A 215 -5.49 -28.44 10.05
C PRO A 215 -5.71 -29.66 9.15
N SER A 216 -6.95 -29.86 8.69
CA SER A 216 -7.24 -30.80 7.61
C SER A 216 -6.83 -30.16 6.27
N VAL A 217 -5.54 -30.22 5.93
CA VAL A 217 -4.94 -29.49 4.79
C VAL A 217 -5.70 -29.71 3.47
N GLU A 218 -6.20 -30.93 3.23
CA GLU A 218 -6.98 -31.29 2.04
C GLU A 218 -8.32 -30.53 1.90
N LYS A 219 -8.85 -30.00 3.01
CA LYS A 219 -10.11 -29.24 3.03
C LYS A 219 -9.90 -27.74 2.81
N ILE A 220 -8.69 -27.25 3.02
CA ILE A 220 -8.35 -25.82 2.93
C ILE A 220 -8.13 -25.46 1.46
N LYS A 221 -9.02 -24.66 0.88
CA LYS A 221 -9.00 -24.37 -0.56
C LYS A 221 -8.13 -23.16 -0.92
N ASN A 222 -8.17 -22.11 -0.10
CA ASN A 222 -7.64 -20.79 -0.47
C ASN A 222 -6.83 -20.12 0.67
N PRO A 223 -5.74 -20.75 1.16
CA PRO A 223 -4.95 -20.13 2.22
C PRO A 223 -4.16 -18.94 1.67
N ILE A 224 -4.15 -17.83 2.40
CA ILE A 224 -3.33 -16.65 2.10
C ILE A 224 -1.98 -16.79 2.78
N SER A 225 -0.91 -16.72 1.99
CA SER A 225 0.45 -16.80 2.51
C SER A 225 0.80 -15.57 3.35
N VAL A 226 1.34 -15.81 4.54
CA VAL A 226 1.91 -14.80 5.45
C VAL A 226 3.27 -15.28 5.95
N GLU A 227 4.05 -14.39 6.54
CA GLU A 227 5.36 -14.74 7.09
C GLU A 227 5.38 -14.43 8.58
N GLU A 228 5.71 -15.40 9.44
CA GLU A 228 5.83 -15.15 10.88
C GLU A 228 6.91 -14.12 11.20
N LYS A 229 8.00 -14.08 10.40
CA LYS A 229 9.03 -13.05 10.56
C LYS A 229 8.47 -11.62 10.41
N SER A 230 7.34 -11.42 9.75
CA SER A 230 6.69 -10.10 9.64
C SER A 230 6.30 -9.48 10.98
N LEU A 231 6.12 -10.30 12.02
CA LEU A 231 5.84 -9.83 13.39
C LEU A 231 7.10 -9.45 14.18
N LEU A 232 8.28 -9.82 13.66
CA LEU A 232 9.60 -9.65 14.29
C LEU A 232 10.55 -8.77 13.47
N THR A 233 10.21 -8.48 12.21
CA THR A 233 10.94 -7.55 11.34
C THR A 233 10.31 -6.18 11.44
N HIS A 234 11.09 -5.23 11.97
CA HIS A 234 10.66 -3.87 12.25
C HIS A 234 11.69 -2.91 11.67
N GLU A 235 11.22 -1.79 11.16
CA GLU A 235 12.05 -0.65 10.83
C GLU A 235 11.71 0.48 11.80
N LEU A 236 12.74 0.98 12.49
CA LEU A 236 12.59 2.05 13.47
C LEU A 236 13.05 3.37 12.87
N CYS A 237 12.32 4.44 13.16
CA CYS A 237 12.80 5.79 12.88
C CYS A 237 12.59 6.71 14.09
N ASN A 238 13.57 7.57 14.34
CA ASN A 238 13.46 8.59 15.39
C ASN A 238 12.82 9.84 14.81
N LEU A 239 11.76 10.33 15.46
CA LEU A 239 11.13 11.60 15.11
C LEU A 239 12.08 12.75 15.39
N GLN A 240 12.31 13.56 14.36
CA GLN A 240 13.13 14.77 14.43
C GLN A 240 12.27 15.99 14.18
N LYS A 241 12.45 17.01 15.00
CA LYS A 241 11.79 18.30 14.83
C LYS A 241 12.26 18.96 13.54
N ASN A 242 11.32 19.47 12.75
CA ASN A 242 11.66 20.28 11.59
C ASN A 242 12.08 21.68 12.07
N THR A 243 13.33 22.07 11.79
CA THR A 243 13.94 23.33 12.26
C THR A 243 13.15 24.59 11.86
N LEU A 244 12.36 24.53 10.79
CA LEU A 244 11.58 25.66 10.29
C LEU A 244 10.18 25.79 10.90
N SER A 245 9.67 24.77 11.59
CA SER A 245 8.30 24.75 12.12
C SER A 245 8.22 23.98 13.43
N GLY A 246 8.05 24.69 14.54
CA GLY A 246 8.02 24.11 15.90
C GLY A 246 6.98 22.99 16.12
N LYS A 247 5.95 22.91 15.26
CA LYS A 247 4.85 21.94 15.36
C LYS A 247 5.03 20.69 14.50
N LYS A 248 6.07 20.63 13.66
CA LYS A 248 6.22 19.58 12.66
C LYS A 248 7.41 18.71 12.98
N TYR A 249 7.17 17.41 13.02
CA TYR A 249 8.18 16.39 13.21
C TYR A 249 8.20 15.51 12.00
N SER A 250 9.37 14.97 11.69
CA SER A 250 9.52 14.01 10.62
C SER A 250 10.57 12.97 10.95
N CYS A 251 10.38 11.78 10.42
CA CYS A 251 11.42 10.78 10.34
C CYS A 251 11.43 10.19 8.92
N THR A 252 12.50 9.51 8.55
CA THR A 252 12.56 8.70 7.33
C THR A 252 13.10 7.33 7.69
N ALA A 253 12.43 6.27 7.25
CA ALA A 253 12.88 4.89 7.40
C ALA A 253 13.22 4.28 6.04
N THR A 254 14.22 3.39 6.01
CA THR A 254 14.44 2.48 4.88
C THR A 254 13.45 1.33 4.95
N LEU A 255 13.02 0.82 3.80
CA LEU A 255 12.06 -0.29 3.72
C LEU A 255 12.70 -1.56 3.13
N SER A 256 14.02 -1.62 3.02
CA SER A 256 14.74 -2.73 2.40
C SER A 256 14.39 -4.09 3.01
N GLN A 257 14.37 -4.20 4.35
CA GLN A 257 14.04 -5.47 5.01
C GLN A 257 12.54 -5.79 4.90
N LEU A 258 11.69 -4.77 4.94
CA LEU A 258 10.24 -4.93 4.82
C LEU A 258 9.80 -5.28 3.39
N ASN A 259 10.56 -4.89 2.35
CA ASN A 259 10.21 -5.26 0.97
C ASN A 259 10.24 -6.77 0.73
N GLU A 260 11.07 -7.51 1.47
CA GLU A 260 11.12 -8.97 1.42
C GLU A 260 9.96 -9.65 2.15
N ILE A 261 9.10 -8.88 2.84
CA ILE A 261 7.97 -9.39 3.59
C ILE A 261 6.71 -9.43 2.73
N ILE A 262 6.03 -10.58 2.72
CA ILE A 262 4.74 -10.77 2.02
C ILE A 262 3.65 -9.91 2.66
N GLY A 263 2.92 -9.18 1.81
CA GLY A 263 1.77 -8.36 2.19
C GLY A 263 1.85 -6.95 1.61
N LYS A 264 0.76 -6.20 1.78
CA LYS A 264 0.62 -4.82 1.26
C LYS A 264 0.47 -3.77 2.36
N ASP A 265 0.22 -4.21 3.59
CA ASP A 265 -0.21 -3.35 4.68
C ASP A 265 0.98 -3.03 5.58
N TYR A 266 1.27 -1.74 5.73
CA TYR A 266 2.26 -1.23 6.66
C TYR A 266 1.54 -0.80 7.94
N ARG A 267 1.97 -1.37 9.07
CA ARG A 267 1.55 -0.95 10.42
C ARG A 267 2.57 0.03 10.95
N PHE A 268 2.09 1.15 11.46
CA PHE A 268 2.90 2.15 12.13
C PHE A 268 2.45 2.25 13.57
N THR A 269 3.42 2.18 14.49
CA THR A 269 3.18 2.31 15.92
C THR A 269 4.06 3.44 16.45
N ILE A 270 3.43 4.40 17.13
CA ILE A 270 4.14 5.45 17.86
C ILE A 270 3.92 5.16 19.33
N ASP A 271 4.97 4.74 20.01
CA ASP A 271 4.95 4.49 21.45
C ASP A 271 5.47 5.69 22.24
N ASN A 272 5.14 5.72 23.53
CA ASN A 272 5.50 6.81 24.45
C ASN A 272 4.99 8.18 23.97
N LEU A 273 3.82 8.23 23.34
CA LEU A 273 3.14 9.47 22.98
C LEU A 273 2.35 9.96 24.20
N PRO A 274 2.76 11.04 24.89
CA PRO A 274 2.10 11.45 26.12
C PRO A 274 0.62 11.80 25.87
N SER A 275 -0.27 11.33 26.74
CA SER A 275 -1.72 11.52 26.61
C SER A 275 -2.22 12.96 26.39
N ASP A 276 -1.45 13.96 26.81
CA ASP A 276 -1.78 15.38 26.63
C ASP A 276 -1.32 15.97 25.29
N VAL A 277 -0.48 15.25 24.55
CA VAL A 277 -0.03 15.61 23.21
C VAL A 277 -1.11 15.25 22.19
N LYS A 278 -1.67 16.29 21.54
CA LYS A 278 -2.67 16.12 20.49
C LYS A 278 -2.03 16.23 19.11
N ILE A 279 -2.12 15.16 18.33
CA ILE A 279 -1.73 15.15 16.93
C ILE A 279 -2.82 15.83 16.10
N LYS A 280 -2.42 16.71 15.21
CA LYS A 280 -3.29 17.40 14.25
C LYS A 280 -3.37 16.65 12.93
N LYS A 281 -2.22 16.18 12.42
CA LYS A 281 -2.12 15.56 11.10
C LYS A 281 -0.96 14.57 11.04
N ILE A 282 -1.15 13.48 10.28
CA ILE A 282 -0.10 12.54 9.89
C ILE A 282 -0.06 12.50 8.37
N ASP A 283 1.11 12.64 7.78
CA ASP A 283 1.37 12.47 6.36
C ASP A 283 2.49 11.45 6.15
N LEU A 284 2.23 10.44 5.33
CA LEU A 284 3.22 9.46 4.90
C LEU A 284 3.54 9.69 3.44
N GLU A 285 4.81 9.63 3.08
CA GLU A 285 5.31 9.73 1.72
C GLU A 285 6.23 8.55 1.44
N PHE A 286 5.72 7.55 0.72
CA PHE A 286 6.48 6.43 0.24
C PHE A 286 7.22 6.83 -1.05
N LYS A 287 8.52 6.54 -1.14
CA LYS A 287 9.36 6.88 -2.30
C LYS A 287 10.22 5.73 -2.76
N LYS A 288 10.30 5.57 -4.08
CA LYS A 288 11.31 4.74 -4.72
C LYS A 288 12.57 5.58 -4.94
N SER A 289 13.72 5.12 -4.46
CA SER A 289 14.97 5.86 -4.61
C SER A 289 15.50 5.77 -6.05
N ILE A 290 16.18 6.82 -6.51
CA ILE A 290 16.80 6.84 -7.84
C ILE A 290 18.10 6.03 -7.77
N ASN A 291 17.99 4.72 -7.96
CA ASN A 291 19.13 3.81 -8.01
C ASN A 291 19.00 2.81 -9.17
N LYS A 292 20.11 2.13 -9.47
CA LYS A 292 20.22 1.19 -10.58
C LYS A 292 19.26 0.00 -10.42
N ASP A 293 19.12 -0.52 -9.21
CA ASP A 293 18.31 -1.71 -8.94
C ASP A 293 16.82 -1.44 -9.18
N ASN A 294 16.33 -0.30 -8.69
CA ASN A 294 14.96 0.16 -8.92
C ASN A 294 14.67 0.41 -10.41
N PHE A 295 15.65 0.96 -11.15
CA PHE A 295 15.53 1.15 -12.59
C PHE A 295 15.49 -0.19 -13.33
N GLN A 296 16.36 -1.14 -12.98
CA GLN A 296 16.36 -2.48 -13.56
C GLN A 296 15.06 -3.23 -13.28
N PHE A 297 14.54 -3.12 -12.06
CA PHE A 297 13.23 -3.66 -11.69
C PHE A 297 12.11 -3.09 -12.57
N PHE A 298 12.08 -1.76 -12.75
CA PHE A 298 11.09 -1.10 -13.62
C PHE A 298 11.17 -1.62 -15.07
N LEU A 299 12.38 -1.76 -15.62
CA LEU A 299 12.55 -2.29 -16.98
C LEU A 299 12.09 -3.74 -17.10
N SER A 300 12.32 -4.56 -16.08
CA SER A 300 11.84 -5.96 -16.02
C SER A 300 10.30 -6.01 -16.04
N GLU A 301 9.65 -5.20 -15.22
CA GLU A 301 8.19 -5.10 -15.16
C GLU A 301 7.59 -4.58 -16.47
N LEU A 302 8.21 -3.56 -17.07
CA LEU A 302 7.81 -3.05 -18.38
C LEU A 302 7.91 -4.15 -19.46
N LYS A 303 9.02 -4.90 -19.47
CA LYS A 303 9.22 -6.02 -20.39
C LYS A 303 8.13 -7.09 -20.22
N LYS A 304 7.80 -7.48 -18.99
CA LYS A 304 6.71 -8.44 -18.71
C LYS A 304 5.38 -7.93 -19.25
N LYS A 305 5.03 -6.66 -19.02
CA LYS A 305 3.78 -6.06 -19.51
C LYS A 305 3.70 -6.01 -21.03
N VAL A 306 4.82 -5.68 -21.70
CA VAL A 306 4.92 -5.68 -23.16
C VAL A 306 4.75 -7.11 -23.69
N LEU A 307 5.48 -8.08 -23.14
CA LEU A 307 5.38 -9.49 -23.53
C LEU A 307 3.96 -10.05 -23.31
N TYR A 308 3.30 -9.71 -22.20
CA TYR A 308 1.93 -10.15 -21.94
C TYR A 308 0.94 -9.60 -22.99
N ARG A 309 1.07 -8.32 -23.37
CA ARG A 309 0.17 -7.69 -24.35
C ARG A 309 0.42 -8.13 -25.80
N PHE A 310 1.66 -8.41 -26.17
CA PHE A 310 2.02 -8.74 -27.55
C PHE A 310 2.31 -10.23 -27.78
N GLY A 311 2.44 -11.03 -26.72
CA GLY A 311 2.77 -12.46 -26.78
C GLY A 311 1.59 -13.40 -26.72
N GLN A 312 0.37 -12.93 -26.45
CA GLN A 312 -0.87 -13.75 -26.54
C GLN A 312 -1.50 -13.71 -27.95
N GLY A 313 -0.71 -13.40 -28.97
CA GLY A 313 -1.15 -13.30 -30.37
C GLY A 313 -0.85 -14.52 -31.25
N GLU A 314 -0.43 -15.65 -30.66
CA GLU A 314 -0.21 -16.93 -31.35
C GLU A 314 -1.13 -18.03 -30.80
#